data_AF-A0A7C6UZ17-F1
#
_entry.id   AF-A0A7C6UZ17-F1
#
_cell.length_a   1.000
_cell.length_b   1.000
_cell.length_c   1.000
_cell.angle_alpha   90.00
_cell.angle_beta   90.00
_cell.angle_gamma   90.00
#
_symmetry.space_group_name_H-M   'P 1'
#
loop_
_entity.id
_entity.type
_entity.pdbx_description
1 polymer ?
#
loop_
_entity_poly.entity_id
_entity_poly.type
_entity_poly.pdbx_seq_one_letter_code
_entity_poly.pdbx_strand_id
1 'polypeptide(L)'
;MYYHDHNYSGVTSFNDGHVHRYAGTTTFAPDRKGHIHYVEGVTSYEDGHVHTYGVSTSVDFPVPGGGHIHFIRVNTQVTDQHVHFIRDITDSPGFGFRNDTAENIDAEQPQ
;
A
#
# COMPACT_ATOMS: atom_id res chain seq x y z
N MET A 1 -4.07 -11.26 24.35
CA MET A 1 -3.64 -10.25 23.37
C MET A 1 -3.69 -10.93 22.02
N TYR A 2 -4.57 -10.50 21.13
CA TYR A 2 -4.70 -11.05 19.78
C TYR A 2 -3.64 -10.40 18.88
N TYR A 3 -3.13 -11.14 17.89
CA TYR A 3 -2.21 -10.63 16.89
C TYR A 3 -2.82 -10.90 15.51
N HIS A 4 -2.69 -9.95 14.60
CA HIS A 4 -3.12 -10.12 13.22
C HIS A 4 -2.21 -9.38 12.26
N ASP A 5 -2.47 -9.64 10.99
CA ASP A 5 -1.92 -9.01 9.81
C ASP A 5 -3.07 -8.59 8.88
N HIS A 6 -2.71 -7.90 7.80
CA HIS A 6 -3.64 -7.52 6.76
C HIS A 6 -3.03 -7.73 5.38
N ASN A 7 -3.87 -7.99 4.39
CA ASN A 7 -3.43 -8.03 3.00
C ASN A 7 -3.58 -6.65 2.34
N TYR A 8 -2.80 -6.40 1.30
CA TYR A 8 -2.88 -5.21 0.45
C TYR A 8 -2.46 -5.57 -0.97
N SER A 9 -3.01 -4.86 -1.96
CA SER A 9 -2.65 -5.04 -3.37
C SER A 9 -3.22 -3.92 -4.22
N GLY A 10 -2.49 -3.53 -5.26
CA GLY A 10 -2.93 -2.49 -6.17
C GLY A 10 -1.96 -2.24 -7.31
N VAL A 11 -2.07 -1.04 -7.88
CA VAL A 11 -1.22 -0.53 -8.95
C VAL A 11 -0.60 0.78 -8.48
N THR A 12 0.67 0.99 -8.81
CA THR A 12 1.36 2.24 -8.49
C THR A 12 0.79 3.43 -9.29
N SER A 13 1.20 4.65 -8.96
CA SER A 13 0.97 5.80 -9.84
C SER A 13 1.59 5.61 -11.23
N PHE A 14 1.05 6.29 -12.25
CA PHE A 14 1.63 6.34 -13.59
C PHE A 14 2.78 7.33 -13.62
N ASN A 15 4.02 6.83 -13.61
CA ASN A 15 5.22 7.65 -13.65
C ASN A 15 6.11 7.15 -14.79
N ASP A 16 6.79 8.07 -15.45
CA ASP A 16 7.72 7.77 -16.54
C ASP A 16 7.15 6.81 -17.62
N GLY A 17 5.87 6.98 -17.95
CA GLY A 17 5.23 6.24 -19.04
C GLY A 17 4.67 4.87 -18.68
N HIS A 18 4.78 4.40 -17.43
CA HIS A 18 4.25 3.08 -17.03
C HIS A 18 3.80 3.01 -15.56
N VAL A 19 3.32 1.83 -15.17
CA VAL A 19 2.88 1.47 -13.81
C VAL A 19 3.41 0.09 -13.46
N HIS A 20 3.48 -0.20 -12.16
CA HIS A 20 3.69 -1.56 -11.66
C HIS A 20 2.54 -2.02 -10.77
N ARG A 21 2.38 -3.34 -10.64
CA ARG A 21 1.52 -3.95 -9.62
C ARG A 21 2.30 -4.21 -8.35
N TYR A 22 1.60 -4.23 -7.23
CA TYR A 22 2.13 -4.66 -5.94
C TYR A 22 1.08 -5.48 -5.18
N ALA A 23 1.55 -6.38 -4.32
CA ALA A 23 0.72 -7.14 -3.41
C ALA A 23 1.56 -7.63 -2.22
N GLY A 24 0.93 -7.85 -1.07
CA GLY A 24 1.58 -8.47 0.06
C GLY A 24 0.69 -8.57 1.29
N THR A 25 1.32 -8.97 2.39
CA THR A 25 0.70 -9.09 3.71
C THR A 25 1.58 -8.33 4.70
N THR A 26 0.95 -7.56 5.58
CA THR A 26 1.67 -6.77 6.58
C THR A 26 2.29 -7.67 7.66
N THR A 27 3.25 -7.17 8.42
CA THR A 27 3.77 -7.90 9.59
C THR A 27 2.69 -8.11 10.66
N PHE A 28 2.81 -9.16 11.48
CA PHE A 28 1.96 -9.33 12.67
C PHE A 28 2.16 -8.19 13.68
N ALA A 29 1.07 -7.68 14.22
CA ALA A 29 1.07 -6.71 15.32
C ALA A 29 0.01 -7.08 16.36
N PRO A 30 0.21 -6.71 17.64
CA PRO A 30 -0.81 -6.94 18.65
C PRO A 30 -2.01 -6.01 18.42
N ASP A 31 -3.21 -6.59 18.41
CA ASP A 31 -4.47 -5.88 18.24
C ASP A 31 -4.77 -5.03 19.48
N ARG A 32 -4.42 -3.75 19.38
CA ARG A 32 -4.68 -2.71 20.37
C ARG A 32 -4.90 -1.40 19.66
N LYS A 33 -5.76 -0.55 20.21
CA LYS A 33 -6.02 0.79 19.67
C LYS A 33 -4.70 1.55 19.44
N GLY A 34 -4.54 2.09 18.25
CA GLY A 34 -3.35 2.82 17.78
C GLY A 34 -2.20 1.95 17.27
N HIS A 35 -2.42 0.67 16.96
CA HIS A 35 -1.34 -0.18 16.44
C HIS A 35 -1.08 0.08 14.95
N ILE A 36 0.10 -0.33 14.50
CA ILE A 36 0.59 -0.17 13.13
C ILE A 36 1.16 -1.52 12.68
N HIS A 37 1.31 -1.68 11.38
CA HIS A 37 2.04 -2.79 10.77
C HIS A 37 3.17 -2.26 9.89
N TYR A 38 4.12 -3.14 9.54
CA TYR A 38 5.12 -2.85 8.53
C TYR A 38 4.75 -3.54 7.22
N VAL A 39 5.08 -2.87 6.13
CA VAL A 39 4.83 -3.26 4.74
C VAL A 39 6.14 -3.16 3.99
N GLU A 40 6.54 -4.22 3.32
CA GLU A 40 7.73 -4.25 2.46
C GLU A 40 7.42 -5.09 1.22
N GLY A 41 8.06 -4.79 0.10
CA GLY A 41 7.86 -5.57 -1.10
C GLY A 41 8.66 -5.11 -2.31
N VAL A 42 8.42 -5.82 -3.41
CA VAL A 42 8.95 -5.55 -4.74
C VAL A 42 7.76 -5.54 -5.68
N THR A 43 7.70 -4.52 -6.54
CA THR A 43 6.65 -4.45 -7.56
C THR A 43 6.84 -5.53 -8.63
N SER A 44 5.82 -5.74 -9.46
CA SER A 44 5.97 -6.56 -10.66
C SER A 44 6.99 -5.98 -11.63
N TYR A 45 7.44 -6.80 -12.58
CA TYR A 45 8.38 -6.41 -13.63
C TYR A 45 7.60 -5.82 -14.81
N GLU A 46 7.74 -4.51 -15.00
CA GLU A 46 7.19 -3.76 -16.12
C GLU A 46 8.28 -2.83 -16.66
N ASP A 47 8.23 -2.55 -17.96
CA ASP A 47 9.17 -1.65 -18.64
C ASP A 47 10.66 -1.86 -18.31
N GLY A 48 11.06 -3.12 -18.16
CA GLY A 48 12.47 -3.48 -17.97
C GLY A 48 12.99 -3.44 -16.54
N HIS A 49 12.19 -3.09 -15.53
CA HIS A 49 12.66 -3.03 -14.15
C HIS A 49 11.56 -3.29 -13.10
N VAL A 50 11.96 -3.23 -11.83
CA VAL A 50 11.09 -3.35 -10.65
C VAL A 50 11.45 -2.25 -9.66
N HIS A 51 10.54 -1.99 -8.73
CA HIS A 51 10.76 -1.09 -7.62
C HIS A 51 10.64 -1.81 -6.28
N THR A 52 11.51 -1.48 -5.33
CA THR A 52 11.36 -1.92 -3.93
C THR A 52 10.66 -0.83 -3.11
N TYR A 53 9.96 -1.22 -2.05
CA TYR A 53 9.31 -0.29 -1.13
C TYR A 53 9.27 -0.85 0.29
N GLY A 54 9.20 0.04 1.27
CA GLY A 54 9.11 -0.29 2.69
C GLY A 54 8.55 0.87 3.51
N VAL A 55 7.51 0.63 4.32
CA VAL A 55 6.85 1.66 5.15
C VAL A 55 6.11 1.05 6.33
N SER A 56 5.88 1.83 7.39
CA SER A 56 4.85 1.52 8.38
C SER A 56 3.48 2.01 7.93
N THR A 57 2.43 1.26 8.22
CA THR A 57 1.06 1.72 8.01
C THR A 57 0.70 2.89 8.95
N SER A 58 -0.43 3.55 8.70
CA SER A 58 -1.04 4.42 9.71
C SER A 58 -1.51 3.61 10.93
N VAL A 59 -1.94 4.31 11.98
CA VAL A 59 -2.74 3.69 13.04
C VAL A 59 -4.02 3.04 12.49
N ASP A 60 -4.62 2.12 13.25
CA ASP A 60 -5.90 1.49 12.92
C ASP A 60 -7.06 2.50 12.88
N PHE A 61 -7.91 2.36 11.86
CA PHE A 61 -9.17 3.09 11.72
C PHE A 61 -10.34 2.11 11.71
N PRO A 62 -11.25 2.17 12.69
CA PRO A 62 -12.39 1.27 12.76
C PRO A 62 -13.36 1.51 11.60
N VAL A 63 -13.95 0.45 11.07
CA VAL A 63 -14.92 0.51 9.97
C VAL A 63 -16.32 0.04 10.41
N PRO A 64 -17.41 0.54 9.77
CA PRO A 64 -18.76 0.05 10.06
C PRO A 64 -18.88 -1.45 9.80
N GLY A 65 -19.54 -2.17 10.71
CA GLY A 65 -19.66 -3.64 10.62
C GLY A 65 -18.59 -4.42 11.37
N GLY A 66 -17.60 -3.74 11.96
CA GLY A 66 -16.52 -4.35 12.74
C GLY A 66 -15.22 -4.45 11.94
N GLY A 67 -14.10 -4.67 12.66
CA GLY A 67 -12.76 -4.63 12.07
C GLY A 67 -12.17 -3.22 11.96
N HIS A 68 -11.02 -3.13 11.28
CA HIS A 68 -10.31 -1.88 11.03
C HIS A 68 -9.41 -2.01 9.79
N ILE A 69 -9.03 -0.86 9.24
CA ILE A 69 -8.09 -0.74 8.14
C ILE A 69 -6.90 0.13 8.55
N HIS A 70 -5.82 0.06 7.78
CA HIS A 70 -4.71 1.00 7.85
C HIS A 70 -4.44 1.63 6.49
N PHE A 71 -3.97 2.87 6.46
CA PHE A 71 -3.48 3.51 5.25
C PHE A 71 -2.01 3.17 4.99
N ILE A 72 -1.67 2.94 3.74
CA ILE A 72 -0.31 2.79 3.23
C ILE A 72 -0.01 4.01 2.37
N ARG A 73 1.12 4.70 2.61
CA ARG A 73 1.62 5.80 1.77
C ARG A 73 3.14 5.73 1.68
N VAL A 74 3.66 5.39 0.51
CA VAL A 74 5.11 5.23 0.31
C VAL A 74 5.51 5.59 -1.12
N ASN A 75 6.70 6.16 -1.26
CA ASN A 75 7.39 6.25 -2.54
C ASN A 75 8.25 5.01 -2.67
N THR A 76 8.24 4.38 -3.83
CA THR A 76 9.22 3.33 -4.10
C THR A 76 10.64 3.90 -4.05
N GLN A 77 11.63 3.01 -3.87
CA GLN A 77 13.02 3.39 -4.06
C GLN A 77 13.27 3.79 -5.52
N VAL A 78 14.25 4.67 -5.71
CA VAL A 78 14.67 5.08 -7.05
C VAL A 78 15.28 3.88 -7.78
N THR A 79 14.63 3.47 -8.85
CA THR A 79 15.14 2.51 -9.83
C THR A 79 15.00 3.16 -11.20
N ASP A 80 15.96 2.92 -12.09
CA ASP A 80 15.95 3.49 -13.44
C ASP A 80 15.61 5.00 -13.49
N GLN A 81 16.20 5.74 -12.55
CA GLN A 81 16.10 7.21 -12.43
C GLN A 81 14.71 7.76 -12.09
N HIS A 82 13.71 6.93 -11.73
CA HIS A 82 12.41 7.41 -11.26
C HIS A 82 11.87 6.62 -10.07
N VAL A 83 10.70 7.03 -9.58
CA VAL A 83 9.95 6.42 -8.47
C VAL A 83 8.48 6.33 -8.85
N HIS A 84 7.73 5.50 -8.14
CA HIS A 84 6.26 5.53 -8.15
C HIS A 84 5.70 5.73 -6.74
N PHE A 85 4.43 6.16 -6.68
CA PHE A 85 3.67 6.31 -5.46
C PHE A 85 2.77 5.08 -5.22
N ILE A 86 2.77 4.60 -3.99
CA ILE A 86 1.78 3.64 -3.48
C ILE A 86 0.95 4.36 -2.42
N ARG A 87 -0.36 4.43 -2.64
CA ARG A 87 -1.35 4.97 -1.71
C ARG A 87 -2.53 4.02 -1.69
N ASP A 88 -2.68 3.30 -0.59
CA ASP A 88 -3.60 2.17 -0.48
C ASP A 88 -4.21 2.09 0.93
N ILE A 89 -5.19 1.20 1.09
CA ILE A 89 -5.69 0.75 2.38
C ILE A 89 -5.51 -0.76 2.50
N THR A 90 -5.24 -1.23 3.70
CA THR A 90 -5.26 -2.67 3.97
C THR A 90 -6.69 -3.22 3.90
N ASP A 91 -6.83 -4.54 3.71
CA ASP A 91 -8.10 -5.21 3.96
C ASP A 91 -8.54 -5.05 5.42
N SER A 92 -9.79 -5.37 5.69
CA SER A 92 -10.30 -5.57 7.05
C SER A 92 -10.96 -6.94 7.10
N PRO A 93 -10.92 -7.66 8.24
CA PRO A 93 -11.70 -8.89 8.41
C PRO A 93 -13.17 -8.66 8.01
N GLY A 94 -13.63 -9.35 6.96
CA GLY A 94 -15.01 -9.23 6.45
C GLY A 94 -15.28 -8.08 5.46
N PHE A 95 -14.28 -7.26 5.09
CA PHE A 95 -14.39 -6.20 4.10
C PHE A 95 -13.20 -6.25 3.12
N GLY A 96 -13.47 -6.72 1.90
CA GLY A 96 -12.45 -6.92 0.85
C GLY A 96 -12.19 -5.68 -0.02
N PHE A 97 -11.12 -5.77 -0.81
CA PHE A 97 -10.48 -4.68 -1.56
C PHE A 97 -11.37 -3.88 -2.51
N ARG A 98 -11.07 -2.57 -2.58
CA ARG A 98 -11.31 -1.76 -3.79
C ARG A 98 -10.04 -1.80 -4.64
N ASN A 99 -10.13 -2.38 -5.83
CA ASN A 99 -9.09 -2.27 -6.85
C ASN A 99 -9.16 -0.86 -7.46
N ASP A 100 -8.51 0.11 -6.83
CA ASP A 100 -8.42 1.45 -7.40
C ASP A 100 -7.45 1.40 -8.60
N THR A 101 -7.97 1.79 -9.77
CA THR A 101 -7.18 1.95 -10.99
C THR A 101 -6.17 3.09 -10.80
N ALA A 102 -5.02 3.00 -11.48
CA ALA A 102 -3.90 3.95 -11.39
C ALA A 102 -4.25 5.43 -11.68
N GLU A 103 -5.49 5.72 -12.08
CA GLU A 103 -5.95 7.04 -12.54
C GLU A 103 -6.41 7.99 -11.42
N ASN A 104 -6.58 7.53 -10.17
CA ASN A 104 -7.25 8.35 -9.14
C ASN A 104 -6.34 9.02 -8.11
N ILE A 105 -5.02 9.11 -8.34
CA ILE A 105 -4.13 9.82 -7.39
C ILE A 105 -3.10 10.74 -8.06
N ASP A 106 -3.49 11.34 -9.19
CA ASP A 106 -2.87 12.57 -9.68
C ASP A 106 -3.74 13.78 -9.29
N ALA A 107 -3.47 14.31 -8.12
CA ALA A 107 -3.66 15.74 -7.87
C ALA A 107 -2.40 16.23 -7.15
N GLU A 108 -1.72 17.16 -7.82
CA GLU A 108 -0.53 17.91 -7.37
C GLU A 108 0.83 17.28 -7.72
N GLN A 109 1.15 17.29 -9.02
CA GLN A 109 2.51 17.56 -9.48
C GLN A 109 2.81 19.04 -9.21
N PRO A 110 3.79 19.43 -8.38
CA PRO A 110 4.24 20.81 -8.33
C PRO A 110 4.94 21.16 -9.65
N GLN A 111 4.56 22.31 -10.21
CA GLN A 111 5.24 22.99 -11.33
C GLN A 111 6.67 23.38 -10.94
#